data_AF-A0A0L8IPC4-F1
#
_entry.id   AF-A0A0L8IPC4-F1
#
_cell.length_a   1.000
_cell.length_b   1.000
_cell.length_c   1.000
_cell.angle_alpha   90.00
_cell.angle_beta   90.00
_cell.angle_gamma   90.00
#
_symmetry.space_group_name_H-M   'P 1'
#
loop_
_entity.id
_entity.type
_entity.pdbx_description
1 polymer ?
#
loop_
_entity_poly.entity_id
_entity_poly.type
_entity_poly.pdbx_seq_one_letter_code
_entity_poly.pdbx_strand_id
1 'polypeptide(L)' 'MTFDQSNFKSLIRPVVDFPKPGVVFRDITPLFQSPKATR' A
#
# COMPACT_ATOMS: atom_id res chain seq x y z
N MET A 1 -8.65 22.48 9.82
CA MET A 1 -7.83 22.20 8.61
C MET A 1 -7.76 20.71 8.47
N THR A 2 -8.25 20.23 7.33
CA THR A 2 -8.52 18.84 6.95
C THR A 2 -7.38 17.90 7.32
N PHE A 3 -7.68 16.89 8.13
CA PHE A 3 -6.91 15.65 8.11
C PHE A 3 -7.09 15.11 6.70
N ASP A 4 -6.12 15.37 5.83
CA ASP A 4 -6.00 14.66 4.56
C ASP A 4 -5.89 13.19 4.95
N GLN A 5 -7.02 12.49 4.88
CA GLN A 5 -7.10 11.05 4.93
C GLN A 5 -6.32 10.59 3.71
N SER A 6 -4.99 10.56 3.82
CA SER A 6 -4.11 9.97 2.84
C SER A 6 -4.68 8.57 2.66
N ASN A 7 -5.40 8.37 1.55
CA ASN A 7 -6.34 7.28 1.42
C ASN A 7 -5.52 6.01 1.34
N PHE A 8 -5.17 5.42 2.48
CA PHE A 8 -4.17 4.35 2.55
C PHE A 8 -4.53 3.19 1.62
N LYS A 9 -5.83 2.98 1.37
CA LYS A 9 -6.34 2.01 0.41
C LYS A 9 -5.90 2.27 -1.03
N SER A 10 -5.71 3.52 -1.45
CA SER A 10 -5.21 3.87 -2.79
C SER A 10 -3.73 3.53 -2.98
N LEU A 11 -2.99 3.35 -1.88
CA LEU A 11 -1.57 3.02 -1.90
C LEU A 11 -1.31 1.50 -1.83
N ILE A 12 -2.32 0.68 -1.57
CA ILE A 12 -2.20 -0.79 -1.56
C ILE A 12 -2.38 -1.32 -2.98
N ARG A 13 -1.34 -1.93 -3.56
CA ARG A 13 -1.36 -2.43 -4.94
C ARG A 13 -1.54 -3.95 -4.98
N PRO A 14 -2.49 -4.51 -5.76
CA PRO A 14 -2.56 -5.95 -5.98
C PRO A 14 -1.45 -6.42 -6.92
N VAL A 15 -0.78 -7.52 -6.56
CA VAL A 15 0.20 -8.22 -7.38
C VAL A 15 -0.27 -9.67 -7.52
N VAL A 16 -0.67 -10.06 -8.73
CA VAL A 16 -1.22 -11.39 -9.01
C VAL A 16 -0.08 -12.40 -9.16
N ASP A 17 -0.34 -13.64 -8.73
CA ASP A 17 0.57 -14.79 -8.81
C ASP A 17 1.91 -14.63 -8.09
N PHE A 18 1.93 -13.84 -7.01
CA PHE A 18 3.13 -13.60 -6.21
C PHE A 18 2.96 -14.07 -4.75
N PRO A 19 3.95 -14.78 -4.17
CA PRO A 19 5.17 -15.29 -4.80
C PRO A 19 4.95 -16.60 -5.59
N LYS A 20 3.72 -17.12 -5.61
CA LYS A 20 3.34 -18.37 -6.29
C LYS A 20 2.03 -18.17 -7.06
N PRO A 21 1.80 -18.94 -8.14
CA PRO A 21 0.53 -18.90 -8.88
C PRO A 21 -0.69 -19.10 -7.96
N GLY A 22 -1.75 -18.34 -8.20
CA GLY A 22 -3.00 -18.36 -7.46
C GLY A 22 -3.05 -17.43 -6.24
N VAL A 23 -1.96 -16.74 -5.90
CA VAL A 23 -1.92 -15.78 -4.77
C VAL A 23 -2.00 -14.35 -5.27
N VAL A 24 -2.90 -13.54 -4.71
CA VAL A 24 -2.91 -12.08 -4.93
C VAL A 24 -2.25 -11.40 -3.73
N PHE A 25 -0.98 -11.03 -3.90
CA PHE A 25 -0.23 -10.27 -2.92
C PHE A 25 -0.72 -8.82 -2.87
N ARG A 26 -0.76 -8.24 -1.67
CA ARG A 26 -1.15 -6.84 -1.44
C ARG A 26 0.08 -6.06 -1.03
N ASP A 27 0.67 -5.37 -2.00
CA ASP A 27 1.88 -4.58 -1.77
C ASP A 27 1.55 -3.32 -0.97
N ILE A 28 2.09 -3.27 0.24
CA ILE A 28 2.01 -2.14 1.16
C ILE A 28 3.30 -1.32 1.20
N THR A 29 4.32 -1.69 0.43
CA THR A 29 5.59 -0.95 0.31
C THR A 29 5.41 0.55 0.05
N PRO A 30 4.43 0.99 -0.78
CA PRO A 30 4.17 2.41 -1.01
C PRO A 30 3.77 3.19 0.25
N LEU A 31 3.28 2.52 1.29
CA LEU A 31 2.98 3.16 2.58
C LEU A 31 4.26 3.64 3.26
N PHE A 32 5.35 2.88 3.18
CA PHE A 32 6.62 3.18 3.85
C PHE A 32 7.51 4.15 3.08
N GLN A 33 7.23 4.37 1.79
CA GLN A 33 7.95 5.33 0.96
C GLN A 33 7.50 6.78 1.19
N SER A 34 6.40 7.00 1.91
CA SER A 34 5.95 8.33 2.29
C SER A 34 6.65 8.77 3.59
N PRO A 35 7.37 9.90 3.62
CA PRO A 35 7.96 10.45 4.84
C PRO A 35 6.93 10.69 5.96
N LYS A 36 5.64 10.78 5.61
CA LYS A 36 4.52 10.94 6.56
C LYS A 36 4.15 9.65 7.30
N ALA A 37 4.66 8.48 6.92
CA ALA A 37 4.28 7.19 7.52
C ALA A 37 5.18 6.73 8.67
N THR A 38 6.32 7.40 8.91
CA THR A 38 7.31 7.01 9.93
C THR A 38 7.48 8.05 11.05
N ARG A 39 6.46 8.87 11.33
CA ARG A 39 6.49 9.83 12.45
C ARG A 39 5.44 9.51 13.51
#